data_AF-A0A9P6J7D5-F1
#
_entry.id   AF-A0A9P6J7D5-F1
#
_cell.length_a   1.000
_cell.length_b   1.000
_cell.length_c   1.000
_cell.angle_alpha   90.00
_cell.angle_beta   90.00
_cell.angle_gamma   90.00
#
_symmetry.space_group_name_H-M   'P 1'
#
loop_
_entity.id
_entity.type
_entity.pdbx_description
1 polymer ?
#
loop_
_entity_poly.entity_id
_entity_poly.type
_entity_poly.pdbx_seq_one_letter_code
_entity_poly.pdbx_strand_id
1 'polypeptide(L)'
;KAGIIKTNVPVVVAPQPQGQKVYKVVKDKAASVGLHPEQVVKVQAAHWVTEGEAPLSTGSEPAGPGRWASLEDGFKFWIPLLGDFQLANSAIAIAAIRTLIESAGSAGGDDTNLDRQWKHRITDETIRQGIRETVWPGRLQWIKAADAPREIQGKMLIDGAHNPAAAVALSAYVSEYTASITSTAAGSGGPRTHWIMAFTKGKDIEEMFEILFPPSTDREKRSQQHGTFAAVEFSPPEGMPWVSPIPADEVCQRLKAHQERIHIQERSQLTVQGFGANLKAALQWVGSQRQEGDLVVLCGSLYLVADLFRLQ
;
A
#
# COMPACT_ATOMS: atom_id res chain seq x y z
N LYS A 1 4.78 -3.67 12.45
CA LYS A 1 5.18 -5.03 11.99
C LYS A 1 6.40 -5.50 12.79
N ALA A 2 6.39 -6.71 13.33
CA ALA A 2 7.58 -7.40 13.83
C ALA A 2 7.59 -8.78 13.16
N GLY A 3 8.71 -9.18 12.57
CA GLY A 3 8.86 -10.49 11.96
C GLY A 3 8.93 -11.60 13.01
N ILE A 4 9.32 -12.80 12.57
CA ILE A 4 9.61 -13.90 13.50
C ILE A 4 10.91 -13.58 14.24
N ILE A 5 10.83 -13.41 15.56
CA ILE A 5 11.98 -13.17 16.42
C ILE A 5 12.70 -14.51 16.65
N LYS A 6 13.98 -14.57 16.30
CA LYS A 6 14.82 -15.78 16.38
C LYS A 6 16.01 -15.54 17.31
N THR A 7 16.52 -16.62 17.90
CA THR A 7 17.74 -16.62 18.69
C THR A 7 18.93 -16.14 17.86
N ASN A 8 19.83 -15.35 18.44
CA ASN A 8 21.05 -14.82 17.82
C ASN A 8 20.84 -13.96 16.55
N VAL A 9 19.62 -13.48 16.30
CA VAL A 9 19.31 -12.60 15.17
C VAL A 9 18.77 -11.28 15.73
N PRO A 10 19.43 -10.14 15.44
CA PRO A 10 18.90 -8.84 15.84
C PRO A 10 17.50 -8.60 15.31
N VAL A 11 16.70 -7.86 16.08
CA VAL A 11 15.33 -7.51 15.75
C VAL A 11 15.27 -6.07 15.32
N VAL A 12 14.89 -5.82 14.08
CA VAL A 12 14.62 -4.47 13.58
C VAL A 12 13.12 -4.23 13.56
N VAL A 13 12.67 -3.16 14.20
CA VAL A 13 11.25 -2.91 14.48
C VAL A 13 10.82 -1.58 13.86
N ALA A 14 9.88 -1.66 12.91
CA ALA A 14 9.25 -0.49 12.31
C ALA A 14 8.36 0.27 13.31
N PRO A 15 7.96 1.53 13.02
CA PRO A 15 6.93 2.24 13.78
C PRO A 15 5.68 1.39 14.03
N GLN A 16 5.14 1.46 15.25
CA GLN A 16 3.94 0.71 15.67
C GLN A 16 2.84 1.71 16.10
N PRO A 17 1.60 1.57 15.61
CA PRO A 17 0.50 2.48 15.97
C PRO A 17 0.24 2.56 17.49
N GLN A 18 0.31 1.42 18.19
CA GLN A 18 0.13 1.36 19.65
C GLN A 18 1.39 1.71 20.44
N GLY A 19 2.42 2.22 19.76
CA GLY A 19 3.63 2.79 20.34
C GLY A 19 4.29 1.87 21.37
N GLN A 20 4.57 2.42 22.55
CA GLN A 20 5.36 1.78 23.60
C GLN A 20 4.80 0.44 24.09
N LYS A 21 3.47 0.23 24.01
CA LYS A 21 2.85 -1.04 24.40
C LYS A 21 3.38 -2.20 23.54
N VAL A 22 3.41 -2.02 22.22
CA VAL A 22 3.91 -3.06 21.30
C VAL A 22 5.42 -3.19 21.40
N TYR A 23 6.15 -2.08 21.56
CA TYR A 23 7.61 -2.15 21.75
C TYR A 23 8.00 -2.93 22.99
N LYS A 24 7.25 -2.79 24.10
CA LYS A 24 7.47 -3.60 25.29
C LYS A 24 7.32 -5.09 24.99
N VAL A 25 6.24 -5.49 24.32
CA VAL A 25 6.01 -6.89 23.95
C VAL A 25 7.13 -7.43 23.07
N VAL A 26 7.61 -6.64 22.10
CA VAL A 26 8.72 -7.04 21.22
C VAL A 26 10.01 -7.21 22.02
N LYS A 27 10.32 -6.30 22.94
CA LYS A 27 11.51 -6.41 23.82
C LYS A 27 11.42 -7.61 24.75
N ASP A 28 10.28 -7.83 25.40
CA ASP A 28 10.06 -8.99 26.27
C ASP A 28 10.23 -10.29 25.47
N LYS A 29 9.71 -10.34 24.23
CA LYS A 29 9.86 -11.50 23.37
C LYS A 29 11.30 -11.71 22.91
N ALA A 30 12.03 -10.65 22.57
CA ALA A 30 13.45 -10.70 22.24
C ALA A 30 14.29 -11.22 23.42
N ALA A 31 14.03 -10.70 24.63
CA ALA A 31 14.68 -11.17 25.85
C ALA A 31 14.39 -12.66 26.11
N SER A 32 13.16 -13.13 25.85
CA SER A 32 12.78 -14.55 26.03
C SER A 32 13.55 -15.52 25.13
N VAL A 33 14.16 -15.03 24.04
CA VAL A 33 15.00 -15.84 23.15
C VAL A 33 16.49 -15.52 23.29
N GLY A 34 16.87 -14.83 24.38
CA GLY A 34 18.27 -14.55 24.72
C GLY A 34 18.88 -13.33 24.03
N LEU A 35 18.07 -12.44 23.45
CA LEU A 35 18.58 -11.21 22.84
C LEU A 35 18.70 -10.10 23.88
N HIS A 36 19.80 -9.35 23.80
CA HIS A 36 20.02 -8.16 24.60
C HIS A 36 19.25 -6.94 24.05
N PRO A 37 18.92 -5.94 24.89
CA PRO A 37 18.14 -4.77 24.47
C PRO A 37 18.72 -3.99 23.27
N GLU A 38 20.04 -3.92 23.13
CA GLU A 38 20.76 -3.29 22.03
C GLU A 38 20.58 -4.03 20.69
N GLN A 39 20.21 -5.32 20.74
CA GLN A 39 19.89 -6.11 19.56
C GLN A 39 18.45 -5.89 19.10
N VAL A 40 17.68 -5.02 19.77
CA VAL A 40 16.34 -4.60 19.37
C VAL A 40 16.39 -3.16 18.85
N VAL A 41 16.60 -3.03 17.54
CA VAL A 41 16.73 -1.76 16.83
C VAL A 41 15.34 -1.19 16.54
N LYS A 42 14.98 -0.10 17.22
CA LYS A 42 13.76 0.66 16.94
C LYS A 42 14.03 1.65 15.82
N VAL A 43 13.21 1.60 14.78
CA VAL A 43 13.35 2.44 13.59
C VAL A 43 12.29 3.53 13.58
N GLN A 44 12.71 4.75 13.27
CA GLN A 44 11.81 5.86 12.96
C GLN A 44 11.47 5.84 11.47
N ALA A 45 10.27 6.31 11.10
CA ALA A 45 9.97 6.50 9.69
C ALA A 45 10.89 7.58 9.12
N ALA A 46 11.23 7.46 7.83
CA ALA A 46 11.80 8.59 7.11
C ALA A 46 10.80 9.76 7.07
N HIS A 47 11.26 10.93 6.64
CA HIS A 47 10.41 12.08 6.36
C HIS A 47 10.64 12.56 4.94
N TRP A 48 9.60 13.13 4.34
CA TRP A 48 9.73 13.75 3.03
C TRP A 48 10.63 14.98 3.11
N VAL A 49 11.57 15.08 2.17
CA VAL A 49 12.44 16.24 2.05
C VAL A 49 11.64 17.40 1.45
N THR A 50 11.83 18.60 2.00
CA THR A 50 11.21 19.82 1.47
C THR A 50 11.91 20.26 0.18
N GLU A 51 11.22 20.96 -0.72
CA GLU A 51 11.76 21.30 -2.05
C GLU A 51 13.08 22.08 -1.99
N GLY A 52 13.29 22.90 -0.95
CA GLY A 52 14.54 23.66 -0.75
C GLY A 52 15.72 22.85 -0.18
N GLU A 53 15.47 21.64 0.30
CA GLU A 53 16.48 20.77 0.93
C GLU A 53 16.80 19.53 0.08
N ALA A 54 16.08 19.36 -1.04
CA ALA A 54 16.33 18.29 -1.99
C ALA A 54 17.78 18.42 -2.51
N PRO A 55 18.53 17.30 -2.64
CA PRO A 55 19.79 17.33 -3.35
C PRO A 55 19.57 17.95 -4.74
N LEU A 56 20.53 18.76 -5.21
CA LEU A 56 20.52 19.26 -6.58
C LEU A 56 20.30 18.06 -7.51
N SER A 57 19.29 18.14 -8.37
CA SER A 57 19.00 17.04 -9.29
C SER A 57 20.26 16.74 -10.08
N THR A 58 20.75 15.53 -9.90
CA THR A 58 21.97 15.06 -10.57
C THR A 58 21.65 14.44 -11.93
N GLY A 59 20.37 14.48 -12.35
CA GLY A 59 19.87 13.75 -13.52
C GLY A 59 19.81 12.23 -13.30
N SER A 60 20.00 11.76 -12.07
CA SER A 60 19.95 10.33 -11.70
C SER A 60 18.60 9.90 -11.15
N GLU A 61 17.65 10.83 -10.97
CA GLU A 61 16.28 10.49 -10.61
C GLU A 61 15.57 9.78 -11.79
N PRO A 62 14.91 8.63 -11.56
CA PRO A 62 14.16 7.96 -12.63
C PRO A 62 13.08 8.86 -13.21
N ALA A 63 12.86 8.77 -14.52
CA ALA A 63 11.68 9.37 -15.15
C ALA A 63 10.42 8.66 -14.65
N GLY A 64 9.81 9.19 -13.59
CA GLY A 64 8.65 8.56 -12.96
C GLY A 64 8.20 9.26 -11.67
N PRO A 65 7.09 8.81 -11.08
CA PRO A 65 6.66 9.30 -9.79
C PRO A 65 7.70 8.94 -8.71
N GLY A 66 7.91 9.85 -7.78
CA GLY A 66 8.75 9.60 -6.62
C GLY A 66 9.06 10.87 -5.87
N ARG A 67 9.68 10.73 -4.71
CA ARG A 67 10.02 11.87 -3.85
C ARG A 67 11.26 11.57 -3.03
N TRP A 68 12.05 12.62 -2.79
CA TRP A 68 13.17 12.57 -1.87
C TRP A 68 12.68 12.40 -0.42
N ALA A 69 13.32 11.48 0.30
CA ALA A 69 13.12 11.23 1.71
C ALA A 69 14.46 11.28 2.46
N SER A 70 14.40 11.51 3.77
CA SER A 70 15.57 11.51 4.65
C SER A 70 15.31 10.71 5.91
N LEU A 71 16.33 9.99 6.38
CA LEU A 71 16.38 9.48 7.76
C LEU A 71 16.79 10.59 8.72
N GLU A 72 16.66 10.33 10.03
CA GLU A 72 17.06 11.27 11.10
C GLU A 72 18.57 11.54 11.13
N ASP A 73 19.38 10.58 10.67
CA ASP A 73 20.85 10.72 10.56
C ASP A 73 21.30 11.52 9.32
N GLY A 74 20.34 12.08 8.56
CA GLY A 74 20.61 12.86 7.35
C GLY A 74 20.84 12.01 6.10
N PHE A 75 20.69 10.69 6.15
CA PHE A 75 20.77 9.85 4.96
C PHE A 75 19.57 10.10 4.03
N LYS A 76 19.84 10.81 2.91
CA LYS A 76 18.86 11.14 1.87
C LYS A 76 18.82 10.09 0.75
N PHE A 77 17.63 9.77 0.26
CA PHE A 77 17.39 8.79 -0.79
C PHE A 77 16.07 9.06 -1.53
N TRP A 78 15.95 8.56 -2.77
CA TRP A 78 14.76 8.69 -3.61
C TRP A 78 13.83 7.49 -3.44
N ILE A 79 12.54 7.72 -3.16
CA ILE A 79 11.52 6.67 -3.10
C ILE A 79 10.68 6.74 -4.39
N PRO A 80 10.72 5.71 -5.28
CA PRO A 80 9.92 5.66 -6.51
C PRO A 80 8.49 5.15 -6.30
N LEU A 81 8.15 4.74 -5.07
CA LEU A 81 6.86 4.17 -4.70
C LEU A 81 5.94 5.23 -4.09
N LEU A 82 4.65 5.14 -4.40
CA LEU A 82 3.63 6.06 -3.89
C LEU A 82 3.17 5.70 -2.47
N GLY A 83 2.72 6.71 -1.74
CA GLY A 83 2.14 6.61 -0.40
C GLY A 83 3.14 6.78 0.75
N ASP A 84 2.71 7.51 1.79
CA ASP A 84 3.54 7.86 2.95
C ASP A 84 4.03 6.65 3.76
N PHE A 85 3.32 5.53 3.71
CA PHE A 85 3.78 4.30 4.36
C PHE A 85 5.11 3.78 3.80
N GLN A 86 5.53 4.24 2.62
CA GLN A 86 6.84 3.92 2.05
C GLN A 86 7.99 4.58 2.81
N LEU A 87 7.75 5.67 3.56
CA LEU A 87 8.74 6.25 4.46
C LEU A 87 9.15 5.28 5.57
N ALA A 88 8.17 4.55 6.13
CA ALA A 88 8.43 3.53 7.13
C ALA A 88 9.03 2.25 6.50
N ASN A 89 8.55 1.84 5.32
CA ASN A 89 9.07 0.64 4.63
C ASN A 89 10.52 0.81 4.16
N SER A 90 10.90 1.98 3.64
CA SER A 90 12.27 2.26 3.22
C SER A 90 13.20 2.37 4.42
N ALA A 91 12.81 3.12 5.47
CA ALA A 91 13.59 3.23 6.69
C ALA A 91 13.86 1.87 7.36
N ILE A 92 12.84 0.99 7.44
CA ILE A 92 13.02 -0.35 8.01
C ILE A 92 13.94 -1.23 7.15
N ALA A 93 13.88 -1.10 5.82
CA ALA A 93 14.75 -1.84 4.92
C ALA A 93 16.22 -1.39 5.04
N ILE A 94 16.47 -0.06 5.08
CA ILE A 94 17.80 0.50 5.29
C ILE A 94 18.37 0.07 6.64
N ALA A 95 17.57 0.18 7.71
CA ALA A 95 17.97 -0.23 9.04
C ALA A 95 18.30 -1.73 9.09
N ALA A 96 17.49 -2.58 8.45
CA ALA A 96 17.77 -4.01 8.36
C ALA A 96 19.10 -4.31 7.65
N ILE A 97 19.40 -3.62 6.55
CA ILE A 97 20.68 -3.75 5.83
C ILE A 97 21.85 -3.34 6.73
N ARG A 98 21.75 -2.17 7.38
CA ARG A 98 22.81 -1.66 8.28
C ARG A 98 23.04 -2.60 9.47
N THR A 99 21.98 -3.08 10.11
CA THR A 99 22.07 -4.06 11.20
C THR A 99 22.71 -5.38 10.75
N LEU A 100 22.43 -5.85 9.53
CA LEU A 100 23.09 -7.04 8.98
C LEU A 100 24.59 -6.82 8.74
N ILE A 101 24.98 -5.65 8.23
CA ILE A 101 26.39 -5.29 8.01
C ILE A 101 27.15 -5.24 9.35
N GLU A 102 26.59 -4.57 10.36
CA GLU A 102 27.17 -4.47 11.70
C GLU A 102 27.32 -5.85 12.35
N SER A 103 26.28 -6.68 12.27
CA SER A 103 26.29 -8.03 12.85
C SER A 103 27.28 -8.96 12.18
N ALA A 104 27.55 -8.76 10.88
CA ALA A 104 28.58 -9.50 10.16
C ALA A 104 30.01 -9.08 10.56
N GLY A 105 30.20 -7.86 11.09
CA GLY A 105 31.49 -7.34 11.56
C GLY A 105 31.85 -7.76 12.99
N SER A 106 30.86 -7.89 13.88
CA SER A 106 31.08 -8.11 15.32
C SER A 106 31.35 -9.57 15.72
N ALA A 107 31.07 -10.54 14.85
CA ALA A 107 31.41 -11.94 15.11
C ALA A 107 32.88 -12.17 14.72
N GLY A 108 33.79 -12.10 15.70
CA GLY A 108 35.26 -12.15 15.61
C GLY A 108 35.88 -13.40 14.96
N GLY A 109 35.42 -13.75 13.76
CA GLY A 109 36.06 -14.69 12.85
C GLY A 109 36.88 -13.92 11.82
N ASP A 110 37.96 -14.57 11.39
CA ASP A 110 38.94 -14.09 10.41
C ASP A 110 38.27 -13.43 9.18
N ASP A 111 38.72 -12.22 8.83
CA ASP A 111 38.19 -11.40 7.71
C ASP A 111 38.47 -12.04 6.33
N THR A 112 39.13 -13.21 6.34
CA THR A 112 39.36 -14.09 5.18
C THR A 112 38.16 -14.96 4.82
N ASN A 113 37.10 -15.00 5.65
CA ASN A 113 35.92 -15.79 5.35
C ASN A 113 35.13 -15.16 4.17
N LEU A 114 35.28 -15.79 2.99
CA LEU A 114 34.68 -15.39 1.71
C LEU A 114 33.18 -15.06 1.82
N ASP A 115 32.46 -15.72 2.74
CA ASP A 115 31.03 -15.53 2.99
C ASP A 115 30.65 -14.14 3.53
N ARG A 116 31.61 -13.31 3.94
CA ARG A 116 31.34 -11.96 4.49
C ARG A 116 31.86 -10.81 3.64
N GLN A 117 32.51 -11.08 2.50
CA GLN A 117 33.01 -10.01 1.62
C GLN A 117 31.91 -9.17 0.97
N TRP A 118 30.67 -9.68 0.92
CA TRP A 118 29.53 -8.92 0.42
C TRP A 118 29.29 -7.62 1.18
N LYS A 119 29.64 -7.55 2.47
CA LYS A 119 29.44 -6.35 3.31
C LYS A 119 30.15 -5.13 2.74
N HIS A 120 31.34 -5.31 2.16
CA HIS A 120 32.13 -4.23 1.55
C HIS A 120 31.56 -3.74 0.21
N ARG A 121 30.68 -4.53 -0.42
CA ARG A 121 30.01 -4.14 -1.67
C ARG A 121 28.72 -3.35 -1.43
N ILE A 122 28.17 -3.38 -0.21
CA ILE A 122 26.98 -2.61 0.14
C ILE A 122 27.41 -1.27 0.72
N THR A 123 27.50 -0.27 -0.15
CA THR A 123 27.78 1.11 0.22
C THR A 123 26.49 1.91 0.38
N ASP A 124 26.59 3.11 0.93
CA ASP A 124 25.49 4.08 0.95
C ASP A 124 24.91 4.31 -0.45
N GLU A 125 25.74 4.37 -1.50
CA GLU A 125 25.25 4.54 -2.86
C GLU A 125 24.55 3.29 -3.39
N THR A 126 25.05 2.10 -3.04
CA THR A 126 24.38 0.84 -3.36
C THR A 126 22.99 0.77 -2.73
N ILE A 127 22.84 1.27 -1.50
CA ILE A 127 21.54 1.35 -0.82
C ILE A 127 20.62 2.36 -1.53
N ARG A 128 21.13 3.57 -1.86
CA ARG A 128 20.34 4.57 -2.61
C ARG A 128 19.87 4.02 -3.96
N GLN A 129 20.76 3.35 -4.68
CA GLN A 129 20.44 2.71 -5.95
C GLN A 129 19.38 1.63 -5.80
N GLY A 130 19.54 0.71 -4.84
CA GLY A 130 18.56 -0.35 -4.60
C GLY A 130 17.16 0.19 -4.28
N ILE A 131 17.06 1.26 -3.49
CA ILE A 131 15.76 1.88 -3.19
C ILE A 131 15.20 2.60 -4.43
N ARG A 132 16.04 3.35 -5.14
CA ARG A 132 15.67 4.07 -6.36
C ARG A 132 15.11 3.15 -7.45
N GLU A 133 15.65 1.94 -7.56
CA GLU A 133 15.27 0.94 -8.56
C GLU A 133 14.17 -0.01 -8.06
N THR A 134 13.65 0.17 -6.84
CA THR A 134 12.64 -0.72 -6.27
C THR A 134 11.32 -0.63 -7.05
N VAL A 135 10.91 -1.77 -7.62
CA VAL A 135 9.59 -1.97 -8.21
C VAL A 135 8.76 -2.88 -7.30
N TRP A 136 7.55 -2.44 -6.94
CA TRP A 136 6.66 -3.21 -6.08
C TRP A 136 5.26 -3.32 -6.69
N PRO A 137 5.00 -4.34 -7.52
CA PRO A 137 3.71 -4.49 -8.20
C PRO A 137 2.54 -4.56 -7.21
N GLY A 138 1.45 -3.86 -7.51
CA GLY A 138 0.25 -3.84 -6.66
C GLY A 138 0.40 -3.07 -5.34
N ARG A 139 1.29 -2.07 -5.28
CA ARG A 139 1.42 -1.12 -4.15
C ARG A 139 1.23 0.30 -4.64
N LEU A 140 0.02 0.84 -4.49
CA LEU A 140 -0.42 2.13 -5.02
C LEU A 140 0.16 2.40 -6.41
N GLN A 141 -0.05 1.45 -7.33
CA GLN A 141 0.56 1.49 -8.65
C GLN A 141 -0.45 2.02 -9.67
N TRP A 142 -0.05 3.02 -10.43
CA TRP A 142 -0.81 3.46 -11.59
C TRP A 142 -0.50 2.58 -12.80
N ILE A 143 -1.54 2.01 -13.41
CA ILE A 143 -1.47 1.46 -14.76
C ILE A 143 -1.93 2.56 -15.72
N LYS A 144 -1.04 2.94 -16.65
CA LYS A 144 -1.33 3.99 -17.64
C LYS A 144 -2.44 3.53 -18.59
N ALA A 145 -3.15 4.47 -19.21
CA ALA A 145 -4.25 4.16 -20.11
C ALA A 145 -3.84 3.25 -21.29
N ALA A 146 -2.59 3.34 -21.76
CA ALA A 146 -2.06 2.48 -22.82
C ALA A 146 -1.86 1.01 -22.39
N ASP A 147 -1.64 0.78 -21.09
CA ASP A 147 -1.34 -0.54 -20.52
C ASP A 147 -2.53 -1.13 -19.75
N ALA A 148 -3.54 -0.33 -19.43
CA ALA A 148 -4.74 -0.77 -18.71
C ALA A 148 -5.63 -1.64 -19.61
N PRO A 149 -6.45 -2.55 -19.04
CA PRO A 149 -7.44 -3.29 -19.81
C PRO A 149 -8.30 -2.33 -20.64
N ARG A 150 -8.49 -2.65 -21.93
CA ARG A 150 -9.21 -1.78 -22.89
C ARG A 150 -10.63 -1.47 -22.42
N GLU A 151 -11.22 -2.40 -21.69
CA GLU A 151 -12.51 -2.31 -21.03
C GLU A 151 -12.65 -1.05 -20.14
N ILE A 152 -11.59 -0.63 -19.44
CA ILE A 152 -11.61 0.52 -18.53
C ILE A 152 -11.55 1.86 -19.26
N GLN A 153 -10.98 1.91 -20.47
CA GLN A 153 -10.86 3.14 -21.28
C GLN A 153 -10.16 4.30 -20.54
N GLY A 154 -9.15 3.99 -19.74
CA GLY A 154 -8.46 4.99 -18.92
C GLY A 154 -7.37 4.38 -18.05
N LYS A 155 -6.64 5.24 -17.34
CA LYS A 155 -5.70 4.77 -16.32
C LYS A 155 -6.45 4.23 -15.10
N MET A 156 -5.82 3.32 -14.36
CA MET A 156 -6.37 2.77 -13.12
C MET A 156 -5.30 2.68 -12.03
N LEU A 157 -5.72 2.85 -10.77
CA LEU A 157 -4.89 2.64 -9.59
C LEU A 157 -5.10 1.20 -9.09
N ILE A 158 -4.01 0.50 -8.79
CA ILE A 158 -4.06 -0.86 -8.24
C ILE A 158 -3.33 -0.95 -6.91
N ASP A 159 -3.92 -1.64 -5.94
CA ASP A 159 -3.31 -1.85 -4.63
C ASP A 159 -3.77 -3.14 -3.95
N GLY A 160 -2.86 -3.85 -3.29
CA GLY A 160 -3.17 -5.09 -2.54
C GLY A 160 -3.73 -4.90 -1.13
N ALA A 161 -4.27 -3.72 -0.77
CA ALA A 161 -4.88 -3.44 0.52
C ALA A 161 -6.01 -4.42 0.82
N HIS A 162 -5.88 -5.18 1.91
CA HIS A 162 -6.79 -6.28 2.29
C HIS A 162 -7.04 -6.33 3.81
N ASN A 163 -6.70 -5.24 4.50
CA ASN A 163 -6.90 -5.09 5.94
C ASN A 163 -7.10 -3.60 6.27
N PRO A 164 -7.62 -3.26 7.47
CA PRO A 164 -7.91 -1.88 7.85
C PRO A 164 -6.71 -0.93 7.76
N ALA A 165 -5.54 -1.34 8.26
CA ALA A 165 -4.34 -0.50 8.20
C ALA A 165 -3.93 -0.16 6.75
N ALA A 166 -4.07 -1.11 5.82
CA ALA A 166 -3.82 -0.87 4.40
C ALA A 166 -4.94 -0.05 3.75
N ALA A 167 -6.19 -0.23 4.17
CA ALA A 167 -7.32 0.60 3.72
C ALA A 167 -7.12 2.07 4.10
N VAL A 168 -6.60 2.37 5.30
CA VAL A 168 -6.29 3.75 5.72
C VAL A 168 -5.26 4.37 4.78
N ALA A 169 -4.19 3.65 4.49
CA ALA A 169 -3.15 4.10 3.58
C ALA A 169 -3.66 4.34 2.15
N LEU A 170 -4.49 3.42 1.63
CA LEU A 170 -5.12 3.58 0.32
C LEU A 170 -6.09 4.77 0.29
N SER A 171 -6.93 4.91 1.32
CA SER A 171 -7.88 6.01 1.44
C SER A 171 -7.16 7.35 1.46
N ALA A 172 -6.11 7.50 2.26
CA ALA A 172 -5.34 8.74 2.35
C ALA A 172 -4.79 9.17 0.98
N TYR A 173 -4.21 8.22 0.24
CA TYR A 173 -3.69 8.48 -1.11
C TYR A 173 -4.82 8.85 -2.09
N VAL A 174 -5.93 8.11 -2.09
CA VAL A 174 -7.08 8.38 -2.98
C VAL A 174 -7.69 9.75 -2.69
N SER A 175 -7.80 10.15 -1.41
CA SER A 175 -8.29 11.46 -1.00
C SER A 175 -7.36 12.59 -1.45
N GLU A 176 -6.05 12.44 -1.24
CA GLU A 176 -5.03 13.41 -1.69
C GLU A 176 -5.06 13.56 -3.22
N TYR A 177 -5.05 12.44 -3.95
CA TYR A 177 -5.12 12.44 -5.41
C TYR A 177 -6.39 13.12 -5.91
N THR A 178 -7.55 12.74 -5.37
CA THR A 178 -8.85 13.32 -5.75
C THR A 178 -8.90 14.82 -5.47
N ALA A 179 -8.39 15.27 -4.31
CA ALA A 179 -8.30 16.69 -3.99
C ALA A 179 -7.40 17.46 -4.98
N SER A 180 -6.26 16.86 -5.37
CA SER A 180 -5.29 17.47 -6.29
C SER A 180 -5.84 17.70 -7.70
N ILE A 181 -6.75 16.84 -8.17
CA ILE A 181 -7.36 16.98 -9.51
C ILE A 181 -8.68 17.77 -9.48
N THR A 182 -9.36 17.84 -8.33
CA THR A 182 -10.57 18.66 -8.17
C THR A 182 -10.25 20.16 -8.24
N SER A 183 -9.11 20.60 -7.72
CA SER A 183 -8.68 22.01 -7.79
C SER A 183 -8.40 22.51 -9.21
N THR A 184 -8.19 21.59 -10.16
CA THR A 184 -7.89 21.90 -11.57
C THR A 184 -9.09 21.86 -12.51
N ALA A 185 -10.24 21.32 -12.07
CA ALA A 185 -11.42 21.15 -12.92
C ALA A 185 -12.40 22.33 -12.74
N ALA A 186 -12.56 23.15 -13.77
CA ALA A 186 -13.45 24.32 -13.78
C ALA A 186 -14.96 23.99 -13.93
N GLY A 187 -15.40 22.81 -13.49
CA GLY A 187 -16.76 22.30 -13.68
C GLY A 187 -17.27 21.51 -12.47
N SER A 188 -18.59 21.53 -12.28
CA SER A 188 -19.31 21.03 -11.10
C SER A 188 -19.11 19.55 -10.79
N GLY A 189 -18.61 19.25 -9.58
CA GLY A 189 -18.48 17.91 -8.99
C GLY A 189 -17.07 17.34 -9.15
N GLY A 190 -16.37 17.08 -8.04
CA GLY A 190 -15.08 16.37 -8.08
C GLY A 190 -15.20 14.97 -8.70
N PRO A 191 -14.08 14.31 -9.04
CA PRO A 191 -14.08 13.04 -9.77
C PRO A 191 -14.78 11.93 -8.98
N ARG A 192 -15.54 11.07 -9.67
CA ARG A 192 -16.10 9.86 -9.04
C ARG A 192 -15.00 8.82 -8.87
N THR A 193 -15.18 7.97 -7.86
CA THR A 193 -14.32 6.80 -7.68
C THR A 193 -15.09 5.52 -7.95
N HIS A 194 -14.56 4.68 -8.83
CA HIS A 194 -15.07 3.37 -9.19
C HIS A 194 -14.17 2.29 -8.63
N TRP A 195 -14.73 1.42 -7.79
CA TRP A 195 -13.99 0.40 -7.06
C TRP A 195 -14.24 -0.98 -7.68
N ILE A 196 -13.17 -1.76 -7.86
CA ILE A 196 -13.21 -3.18 -8.21
C ILE A 196 -12.51 -3.93 -7.09
N MET A 197 -13.24 -4.73 -6.33
CA MET A 197 -12.72 -5.30 -5.09
C MET A 197 -13.03 -6.77 -4.93
N ALA A 198 -12.07 -7.49 -4.34
CA ALA A 198 -12.23 -8.87 -3.87
C ALA A 198 -11.60 -9.00 -2.49
N PHE A 199 -12.15 -9.88 -1.65
CA PHE A 199 -11.67 -10.06 -0.27
C PHE A 199 -11.42 -11.53 0.01
N THR A 200 -10.35 -11.85 0.74
CA THR A 200 -10.11 -13.23 1.20
C THR A 200 -11.09 -13.61 2.31
N LYS A 201 -11.59 -14.85 2.31
CA LYS A 201 -12.44 -15.36 3.40
C LYS A 201 -11.78 -15.19 4.77
N GLY A 202 -12.60 -14.93 5.78
CA GLY A 202 -12.16 -14.74 7.17
C GLY A 202 -11.62 -13.34 7.48
N LYS A 203 -11.71 -12.39 6.55
CA LYS A 203 -11.40 -10.98 6.80
C LYS A 203 -12.63 -10.22 7.32
N ASP A 204 -12.37 -9.31 8.25
CA ASP A 204 -13.28 -8.22 8.58
C ASP A 204 -13.20 -7.18 7.45
N ILE A 205 -14.29 -7.03 6.71
CA ILE A 205 -14.36 -6.12 5.55
C ILE A 205 -15.24 -4.91 5.86
N GLU A 206 -16.02 -4.93 6.95
CA GLU A 206 -16.84 -3.80 7.39
C GLU A 206 -15.96 -2.63 7.81
N GLU A 207 -14.90 -2.88 8.58
CA GLU A 207 -13.95 -1.82 8.96
C GLU A 207 -13.28 -1.23 7.70
N MET A 208 -12.99 -2.06 6.69
CA MET A 208 -12.48 -1.56 5.41
C MET A 208 -13.51 -0.69 4.66
N PHE A 209 -14.79 -1.05 4.68
CA PHE A 209 -15.85 -0.24 4.10
C PHE A 209 -15.96 1.13 4.79
N GLU A 210 -15.89 1.16 6.12
CA GLU A 210 -15.90 2.41 6.91
C GLU A 210 -14.75 3.35 6.54
N ILE A 211 -13.58 2.77 6.31
CA ILE A 211 -12.36 3.54 5.99
C ILE A 211 -12.39 4.03 4.54
N LEU A 212 -12.76 3.18 3.57
CA LEU A 212 -12.70 3.50 2.14
C LEU A 212 -13.90 4.30 1.66
N PHE A 213 -15.05 4.14 2.31
CA PHE A 213 -16.32 4.77 1.94
C PHE A 213 -16.87 5.58 3.12
N PRO A 214 -16.09 6.54 3.66
CA PRO A 214 -16.53 7.29 4.82
C PRO A 214 -17.78 8.12 4.48
N PRO A 215 -18.71 8.29 5.43
CA PRO A 215 -19.85 9.17 5.23
C PRO A 215 -19.36 10.60 4.96
N SER A 216 -19.94 11.26 3.95
CA SER A 216 -19.65 12.68 3.71
C SER A 216 -20.06 13.51 4.93
N THR A 217 -19.14 14.33 5.44
CA THR A 217 -19.42 15.29 6.52
C THR A 217 -19.81 16.67 5.98
N ASP A 218 -19.69 16.88 4.67
CA ASP A 218 -19.71 18.19 4.05
C ASP A 218 -21.04 18.42 3.31
N ARG A 219 -21.90 19.31 3.85
CA ARG A 219 -23.26 19.53 3.34
C ARG A 219 -23.32 20.12 1.93
N GLU A 220 -22.28 20.85 1.53
CA GLU A 220 -22.26 21.61 0.28
C GLU A 220 -21.67 20.82 -0.91
N LYS A 221 -20.91 19.75 -0.64
CA LYS A 221 -20.44 18.79 -1.67
C LYS A 221 -21.45 17.69 -1.99
N ARG A 222 -22.67 17.79 -1.44
CA ARG A 222 -23.78 16.82 -1.56
C ARG A 222 -24.41 16.72 -2.96
N SER A 223 -23.91 17.45 -3.96
CA SER A 223 -24.41 17.38 -5.34
C SER A 223 -23.78 16.23 -6.15
N GLN A 224 -24.44 15.07 -6.04
CA GLN A 224 -24.79 14.19 -7.16
C GLN A 224 -23.70 13.47 -8.00
N GLN A 225 -22.72 12.81 -7.39
CA GLN A 225 -21.86 11.92 -8.20
C GLN A 225 -21.52 10.62 -7.47
N HIS A 226 -22.30 9.57 -7.79
CA HIS A 226 -22.18 8.24 -7.21
C HIS A 226 -21.13 7.43 -7.98
N GLY A 227 -20.09 7.02 -7.27
CA GLY A 227 -19.15 6.00 -7.73
C GLY A 227 -19.81 4.63 -7.85
N THR A 228 -19.04 3.65 -8.31
CA THR A 228 -19.49 2.26 -8.40
C THR A 228 -18.64 1.37 -7.51
N PHE A 229 -19.21 0.23 -7.12
CA PHE A 229 -18.51 -0.86 -6.46
C PHE A 229 -18.81 -2.17 -7.20
N ALA A 230 -17.78 -2.73 -7.81
CA ALA A 230 -17.82 -4.04 -8.44
C ALA A 230 -17.16 -5.08 -7.51
N ALA A 231 -17.94 -6.03 -6.99
CA ALA A 231 -17.41 -7.17 -6.26
C ALA A 231 -17.02 -8.28 -7.23
N VAL A 232 -15.81 -8.81 -7.08
CA VAL A 232 -15.29 -9.93 -7.87
C VAL A 232 -14.67 -10.98 -6.96
N GLU A 233 -14.51 -12.18 -7.49
CA GLU A 233 -13.85 -13.31 -6.86
C GLU A 233 -12.51 -13.54 -7.54
N PHE A 234 -11.43 -13.54 -6.77
CA PHE A 234 -10.10 -13.84 -7.30
C PHE A 234 -9.89 -15.35 -7.47
N SER A 235 -9.04 -15.74 -8.42
CA SER A 235 -8.70 -17.14 -8.65
C SER A 235 -7.87 -17.72 -7.49
N PRO A 236 -8.07 -19.00 -7.13
CA PRO A 236 -7.27 -19.66 -6.10
C PRO A 236 -5.77 -19.55 -6.41
N PRO A 237 -4.92 -19.12 -5.46
CA PRO A 237 -3.50 -18.99 -5.69
C PRO A 237 -2.83 -20.36 -5.86
N GLU A 238 -1.78 -20.41 -6.67
CA GLU A 238 -1.01 -21.63 -6.88
C GLU A 238 -0.43 -22.15 -5.55
N GLY A 239 -0.60 -23.45 -5.31
CA GLY A 239 -0.13 -24.10 -4.08
C GLY A 239 -0.90 -23.73 -2.81
N MET A 240 -1.97 -22.93 -2.88
CA MET A 240 -2.75 -22.48 -1.72
C MET A 240 -4.27 -22.67 -1.89
N PRO A 241 -4.78 -23.91 -2.06
CA PRO A 241 -6.21 -24.18 -2.30
C PRO A 241 -7.14 -23.80 -1.14
N TRP A 242 -6.59 -23.62 0.08
CA TRP A 242 -7.34 -23.14 1.24
C TRP A 242 -7.64 -21.63 1.18
N VAL A 243 -6.95 -20.89 0.31
CA VAL A 243 -7.20 -19.45 0.12
C VAL A 243 -8.31 -19.30 -0.91
N SER A 244 -9.43 -18.72 -0.47
CA SER A 244 -10.59 -18.46 -1.33
C SER A 244 -11.15 -17.06 -1.09
N PRO A 245 -11.83 -16.47 -2.10
CA PRO A 245 -12.51 -15.20 -1.94
C PRO A 245 -13.83 -15.35 -1.17
N ILE A 246 -14.26 -14.26 -0.54
CA ILE A 246 -15.66 -14.09 -0.14
C ILE A 246 -16.50 -14.00 -1.43
N PRO A 247 -17.62 -14.75 -1.55
CA PRO A 247 -18.48 -14.67 -2.73
C PRO A 247 -18.89 -13.23 -3.05
N ALA A 248 -18.88 -12.87 -4.34
CA ALA A 248 -19.14 -11.48 -4.75
C ALA A 248 -20.50 -10.96 -4.25
N ASP A 249 -21.54 -11.81 -4.29
CA ASP A 249 -22.88 -11.46 -3.83
C ASP A 249 -22.93 -11.22 -2.31
N GLU A 250 -22.16 -11.99 -1.52
CA GLU A 250 -22.05 -11.80 -0.07
C GLU A 250 -21.38 -10.44 0.23
N VAL A 251 -20.28 -10.10 -0.47
CA VAL A 251 -19.62 -8.79 -0.35
C VAL A 251 -20.61 -7.67 -0.68
N CYS A 252 -21.37 -7.81 -1.77
CA CYS A 252 -22.40 -6.84 -2.16
C CYS A 252 -23.49 -6.70 -1.09
N GLN A 253 -23.98 -7.80 -0.52
CA GLN A 253 -24.99 -7.77 0.54
C GLN A 253 -24.46 -7.04 1.78
N ARG A 254 -23.22 -7.34 2.20
CA ARG A 254 -22.59 -6.70 3.36
C ARG A 254 -22.38 -5.20 3.14
N LEU A 255 -21.94 -4.79 1.95
CA LEU A 255 -21.80 -3.37 1.63
C LEU A 255 -23.16 -2.65 1.58
N LYS A 256 -24.20 -3.27 1.02
CA LYS A 256 -25.56 -2.71 1.02
C LYS A 256 -26.11 -2.53 2.43
N ALA A 257 -25.97 -3.56 3.28
CA ALA A 257 -26.35 -3.47 4.69
C ALA A 257 -25.53 -2.42 5.46
N HIS A 258 -24.23 -2.31 5.16
CA HIS A 258 -23.36 -1.28 5.71
C HIS A 258 -23.85 0.12 5.31
N GLN A 259 -24.14 0.33 4.02
CA GLN A 259 -24.75 1.54 3.51
C GLN A 259 -26.06 1.82 4.26
N GLU A 260 -27.00 0.89 4.36
CA GLU A 260 -28.26 1.06 5.08
C GLU A 260 -28.09 1.48 6.55
N ARG A 261 -27.08 0.95 7.25
CA ARG A 261 -26.77 1.31 8.64
C ARG A 261 -26.29 2.76 8.77
N ILE A 262 -25.41 3.21 7.88
CA ILE A 262 -24.93 4.61 7.87
C ILE A 262 -26.01 5.57 7.30
N HIS A 263 -27.05 5.03 6.66
CA HIS A 263 -28.15 5.76 6.01
C HIS A 263 -29.24 6.32 6.92
N ILE A 264 -29.17 6.18 8.25
CA ILE A 264 -30.05 7.00 9.11
C ILE A 264 -29.75 8.51 8.90
N GLN A 265 -28.62 8.91 8.29
CA GLN A 265 -28.33 10.33 8.06
C GLN A 265 -27.88 10.83 6.67
N GLU A 266 -27.43 10.09 5.64
CA GLU A 266 -27.03 10.77 4.36
C GLU A 266 -26.92 9.94 3.05
N ARG A 267 -27.36 10.53 1.92
CA ARG A 267 -27.41 9.95 0.55
C ARG A 267 -26.07 10.06 -0.21
N SER A 268 -25.17 9.12 0.00
CA SER A 268 -23.95 8.92 -0.83
C SER A 268 -23.77 7.43 -1.15
N GLN A 269 -24.70 6.86 -1.93
CA GLN A 269 -24.69 5.42 -2.23
C GLN A 269 -23.78 5.09 -3.40
N LEU A 270 -22.92 4.08 -3.24
CA LEU A 270 -22.28 3.44 -4.38
C LEU A 270 -23.32 2.61 -5.13
N THR A 271 -23.23 2.59 -6.46
CA THR A 271 -23.91 1.57 -7.25
C THR A 271 -23.14 0.26 -7.10
N VAL A 272 -23.76 -0.74 -6.47
CA VAL A 272 -23.10 -2.00 -6.08
C VAL A 272 -23.53 -3.17 -7.00
N GLN A 273 -22.58 -3.85 -7.62
CA GLN A 273 -22.84 -5.04 -8.45
C GLN A 273 -21.79 -6.14 -8.23
N GLY A 274 -22.24 -7.40 -8.17
CA GLY A 274 -21.39 -8.59 -8.09
C GLY A 274 -21.17 -9.20 -9.48
N PHE A 275 -19.97 -9.75 -9.69
CA PHE A 275 -19.57 -10.36 -10.97
C PHE A 275 -19.01 -11.78 -10.82
N GLY A 276 -19.04 -12.36 -9.61
CA GLY A 276 -18.39 -13.63 -9.31
C GLY A 276 -16.94 -13.63 -9.79
N ALA A 277 -16.49 -14.73 -10.40
CA ALA A 277 -15.14 -14.84 -10.96
C ALA A 277 -14.91 -14.09 -12.28
N ASN A 278 -15.89 -13.35 -12.81
CA ASN A 278 -15.78 -12.70 -14.12
C ASN A 278 -15.20 -11.28 -14.01
N LEU A 279 -13.89 -11.18 -13.76
CA LEU A 279 -13.18 -9.90 -13.69
C LEU A 279 -13.34 -9.06 -14.96
N LYS A 280 -13.36 -9.69 -16.14
CA LYS A 280 -13.54 -8.97 -17.41
C LYS A 280 -14.89 -8.26 -17.50
N ALA A 281 -15.97 -8.90 -17.07
CA ALA A 281 -17.29 -8.27 -17.02
C ALA A 281 -17.34 -7.11 -16.02
N ALA A 282 -16.65 -7.22 -14.88
CA ALA A 282 -16.53 -6.12 -13.92
C ALA A 282 -15.78 -4.92 -14.51
N LEU A 283 -14.66 -5.16 -15.21
CA LEU A 283 -13.90 -4.12 -15.92
C LEU A 283 -14.77 -3.44 -16.99
N GLN A 284 -15.52 -4.22 -17.79
CA GLN A 284 -16.42 -3.69 -18.82
C GLN A 284 -17.51 -2.81 -18.23
N TRP A 285 -18.13 -3.27 -17.14
CA TRP A 285 -19.17 -2.53 -16.48
C TRP A 285 -18.64 -1.24 -15.87
N VAL A 286 -17.53 -1.28 -15.13
CA VAL A 286 -16.91 -0.05 -14.58
C VAL A 286 -16.53 0.92 -15.69
N GLY A 287 -15.93 0.42 -16.77
CA GLY A 287 -15.61 1.23 -17.96
C GLY A 287 -16.82 1.92 -18.58
N SER A 288 -17.99 1.27 -18.58
CA SER A 288 -19.23 1.85 -19.11
C SER A 288 -19.89 2.86 -18.17
N GLN A 289 -19.56 2.86 -16.87
CA GLN A 289 -20.12 3.78 -15.88
C GLN A 289 -19.30 5.06 -15.71
N ARG A 290 -18.00 4.98 -15.96
CA ARG A 290 -17.07 6.09 -15.73
C ARG A 290 -17.11 7.14 -16.84
N GLN A 291 -16.68 8.34 -16.50
CA GLN A 291 -16.42 9.45 -17.39
C GLN A 291 -14.94 9.80 -17.39
N GLU A 292 -14.52 10.65 -18.32
CA GLU A 292 -13.18 11.22 -18.29
C GLU A 292 -12.97 12.01 -16.99
N GLY A 293 -11.81 11.86 -16.36
CA GLY A 293 -11.51 12.42 -15.04
C GLY A 293 -11.87 11.51 -13.86
N ASP A 294 -12.78 10.55 -14.02
CA ASP A 294 -13.11 9.60 -12.95
C ASP A 294 -11.94 8.69 -12.61
N LEU A 295 -11.82 8.36 -11.33
CA LEU A 295 -10.83 7.46 -10.76
C LEU A 295 -11.34 6.01 -10.78
N VAL A 296 -10.53 5.08 -11.27
CA VAL A 296 -10.77 3.64 -11.14
C VAL A 296 -9.73 3.04 -10.20
N VAL A 297 -10.17 2.31 -9.18
CA VAL A 297 -9.32 1.65 -8.19
C VAL A 297 -9.64 0.15 -8.16
N LEU A 298 -8.62 -0.69 -8.32
CA LEU A 298 -8.71 -2.13 -8.11
C LEU A 298 -7.91 -2.52 -6.86
N CYS A 299 -8.59 -3.07 -5.85
CA CYS A 299 -7.96 -3.42 -4.57
C CYS A 299 -8.69 -4.53 -3.80
N GLY A 300 -8.36 -4.73 -2.51
CA GLY A 300 -8.99 -5.74 -1.66
C GLY A 300 -8.17 -7.03 -1.53
N SER A 301 -7.34 -7.37 -2.53
CA SER A 301 -6.53 -8.58 -2.53
C SER A 301 -5.36 -8.51 -3.51
N LEU A 302 -4.18 -8.99 -3.11
CA LEU A 302 -3.06 -9.21 -4.03
C LEU A 302 -3.35 -10.29 -5.08
N TYR A 303 -4.25 -11.23 -4.78
CA TYR A 303 -4.63 -12.26 -5.75
C TYR A 303 -5.50 -11.68 -6.87
N LEU A 304 -6.35 -10.68 -6.55
CA LEU A 304 -7.08 -9.93 -7.57
C LEU A 304 -6.12 -9.11 -8.45
N VAL A 305 -5.10 -8.49 -7.85
CA VAL A 305 -4.05 -7.80 -8.61
C VAL A 305 -3.32 -8.79 -9.55
N ALA A 306 -3.04 -10.00 -9.08
CA ALA A 306 -2.42 -11.04 -9.91
C ALA A 306 -3.36 -11.51 -11.04
N ASP A 307 -4.68 -11.61 -10.81
CA ASP A 307 -5.65 -11.88 -11.87
C ASP A 307 -5.65 -10.81 -12.94
N LEU A 308 -5.60 -9.53 -12.55
CA LEU A 308 -5.52 -8.42 -13.48
C LEU A 308 -4.26 -8.53 -14.38
N PHE A 309 -3.10 -8.81 -13.79
CA PHE A 309 -1.85 -8.93 -14.56
C PHE A 309 -1.85 -10.13 -15.51
N ARG A 310 -2.64 -11.18 -15.24
CA ARG A 310 -2.80 -12.32 -16.16
C ARG A 310 -3.73 -12.02 -17.34
N LEU A 311 -4.49 -10.93 -17.30
CA LEU A 311 -5.37 -10.51 -18.40
C LEU A 311 -4.66 -9.61 -19.43
N GLN A 312 -3.46 -9.11 -19.11
CA GLN A 312 -2.68 -8.20 -19.94
C GLN A 312 -1.82 -8.93 -20.98
#